data_AF-A0A557SVV5-F1
#
_entry.id   AF-A0A557SVV5-F1
#
_cell.length_a   1.000
_cell.length_b   1.000
_cell.length_c   1.000
_cell.angle_alpha   90.00
_cell.angle_beta   90.00
_cell.angle_gamma   90.00
#
_symmetry.space_group_name_H-M   'P 1'
#
loop_
_entity.id
_entity.type
_entity.pdbx_description
1 polymer ?
#
loop_
_entity_poly.entity_id
_entity_poly.type
_entity_poly.pdbx_seq_one_letter_code
_entity_poly.pdbx_strand_id
1 'polypeptide(L)'
;MDWDSCISDGACIEACPVQVYQWYRSEQDVPAIEMENGVSEGSGDAQNREGRKDYTDKPDPIRESACIWCMACVTVCPTLSIKVDEANLQAHEEAAKSFKE
;
A
#
# COMPACT_ATOMS: atom_id res chain seq x y z
N MET A 1 -2.10 7.45 1.15
CA MET A 1 -1.31 7.00 2.32
C MET A 1 -0.03 7.82 2.40
N ASP A 2 0.42 8.25 3.58
CA ASP A 2 1.70 8.93 3.74
C ASP A 2 2.85 7.91 3.70
N TRP A 3 3.57 7.88 2.58
CA TRP A 3 4.67 6.95 2.35
C TRP A 3 5.88 7.27 3.20
N ASP A 4 6.11 8.52 3.61
CA ASP A 4 7.27 8.89 4.43
C ASP A 4 7.11 8.42 5.88
N SER A 5 5.87 8.44 6.39
CA SER A 5 5.53 8.00 7.74
C SER A 5 5.22 6.49 7.85
N CYS A 6 5.20 5.76 6.74
CA CYS A 6 4.92 4.33 6.73
C CYS A 6 6.15 3.49 7.11
N ILE A 7 5.98 2.62 8.12
CA ILE A 7 7.00 1.67 8.60
C ILE A 7 6.80 0.24 8.10
N SER A 8 5.97 0.03 7.07
CA SER A 8 5.74 -1.28 6.44
C SER A 8 5.23 -2.41 7.35
N ASP A 9 4.48 -2.09 8.42
CA ASP A 9 3.95 -3.12 9.34
C ASP A 9 2.92 -4.08 8.69
N GLY A 10 2.21 -3.62 7.65
CA GLY A 10 1.27 -4.45 6.91
C GLY A 10 -0.07 -4.73 7.58
N ALA A 11 -0.31 -4.32 8.83
CA ALA A 11 -1.59 -4.55 9.50
C ALA A 11 -2.81 -4.02 8.71
N CYS A 12 -2.62 -2.97 7.92
CA CYS A 12 -3.69 -2.41 7.07
C CYS A 12 -4.15 -3.34 5.94
N ILE A 13 -3.30 -4.24 5.44
CA ILE A 13 -3.66 -5.22 4.41
C ILE A 13 -4.63 -6.25 4.98
N GLU A 14 -4.28 -6.82 6.14
CA GLU A 14 -5.10 -7.84 6.81
C GLU A 14 -6.37 -7.25 7.44
N ALA A 15 -6.34 -6.00 7.88
CA ALA A 15 -7.49 -5.34 8.49
C ALA A 15 -8.53 -4.85 7.47
N CYS A 16 -8.17 -4.71 6.18
CA CYS A 16 -9.06 -4.15 5.18
C CYS A 16 -10.06 -5.20 4.67
N PRO A 17 -11.39 -5.06 4.93
CA PRO A 17 -12.38 -6.07 4.54
C PRO A 17 -12.59 -6.20 3.03
N VAL A 18 -12.16 -5.19 2.26
CA VAL A 18 -12.30 -5.11 0.81
C VAL A 18 -10.95 -5.18 0.08
N GLN A 19 -9.86 -5.46 0.81
CA GLN A 19 -8.52 -5.66 0.26
C GLN A 19 -8.07 -4.54 -0.69
N VAL A 20 -8.10 -3.29 -0.21
CA VAL A 20 -7.66 -2.09 -0.95
C VAL A 20 -6.15 -2.05 -1.14
N TYR A 21 -5.41 -2.59 -0.19
CA TYR A 21 -3.95 -2.56 -0.14
C TYR A 21 -3.34 -3.82 -0.72
N GLN A 22 -2.21 -3.67 -1.39
CA GLN A 22 -1.35 -4.75 -1.82
C GLN A 22 0.10 -4.43 -1.43
N TRP A 23 0.93 -5.44 -1.24
CA TRP A 23 2.37 -5.21 -1.07
C TRP A 23 2.99 -4.69 -2.37
N TYR A 24 3.64 -3.53 -2.31
CA TYR A 24 4.50 -3.03 -3.39
C TYR A 24 5.83 -3.76 -3.31
N ARG A 25 6.16 -4.57 -4.32
CA ARG A 25 7.31 -5.48 -4.31
C ARG A 25 8.53 -4.80 -4.92
N SER A 26 9.46 -4.33 -4.09
CA SER A 26 10.83 -4.00 -4.46
C SER A 26 11.75 -5.07 -3.90
N GLU A 27 12.32 -5.93 -4.74
CA GLU A 27 13.27 -6.94 -4.23
C GLU A 27 14.62 -6.34 -3.75
N GLN A 28 14.77 -5.03 -3.91
CA GLN A 28 15.94 -4.25 -3.57
C GLN A 28 15.64 -3.42 -2.32
N ASP A 29 16.42 -3.64 -1.27
CA ASP A 29 16.41 -2.85 -0.03
C ASP A 29 17.07 -1.49 -0.28
N VAL A 30 16.38 -0.64 -1.05
CA VAL A 30 16.77 0.75 -1.26
C VAL A 30 15.57 1.66 -1.04
N PRO A 31 15.75 2.86 -0.47
CA PRO A 31 14.69 3.84 -0.30
C PRO A 31 13.88 4.08 -1.57
N ALA A 32 12.60 4.45 -1.46
CA ALA A 32 11.73 4.68 -2.62
C ALA A 32 12.30 5.69 -3.65
N ILE A 33 13.10 6.66 -3.21
CA ILE A 33 13.84 7.59 -4.09
C ILE A 33 14.94 6.90 -4.91
N GLU A 34 15.54 5.84 -4.40
CA GLU A 34 16.57 5.04 -5.08
C GLU A 34 15.96 3.94 -5.96
N MET A 35 14.70 3.56 -5.72
CA MET A 35 13.94 2.60 -6.55
C MET A 35 13.57 3.14 -7.94
N GLU A 36 13.62 4.46 -8.19
CA GLU A 36 13.37 5.04 -9.52
C GLU A 36 14.32 4.47 -10.59
N ASN A 37 15.53 4.07 -10.19
CA ASN A 37 16.53 3.43 -11.07
C ASN A 37 16.79 1.96 -10.73
N GLY A 38 16.03 1.39 -9.79
CA GLY A 38 16.17 0.01 -9.35
C GLY A 38 15.51 -0.97 -10.33
N VAL A 39 16.22 -2.04 -10.69
CA VAL A 39 15.69 -3.13 -11.51
C VAL A 39 15.37 -4.32 -10.62
N SER A 40 14.08 -4.66 -10.51
CA SER A 40 13.59 -5.80 -9.72
C SER A 40 13.26 -7.01 -10.63
N GLU A 41 13.95 -8.14 -10.49
CA GLU A 41 13.64 -9.49 -10.98
C GLU A 41 12.27 -10.02 -10.49
N GLY A 42 11.65 -9.36 -9.50
CA GLY A 42 10.33 -9.73 -9.00
C GLY A 42 10.36 -11.09 -8.32
N SER A 43 11.25 -11.23 -7.32
CA SER A 43 11.45 -12.48 -6.56
C SER A 43 10.92 -12.48 -5.11
N GLY A 44 10.51 -11.35 -4.53
CA GLY A 44 9.96 -11.26 -3.15
C GLY A 44 8.67 -12.06 -2.83
N ASP A 45 8.50 -12.54 -1.60
CA ASP A 45 7.30 -13.30 -1.21
C ASP A 45 6.07 -12.38 -1.06
N ALA A 46 4.99 -12.71 -1.79
CA ALA A 46 3.75 -11.92 -1.81
C ALA A 46 2.73 -12.35 -0.74
N GLN A 47 3.01 -13.41 0.03
CA GLN A 47 1.92 -14.17 0.68
C GLN A 47 1.76 -13.99 2.18
N ASN A 48 2.69 -13.35 2.92
CA ASN A 48 2.46 -13.11 4.35
C ASN A 48 3.35 -12.01 4.95
N ARG A 49 2.85 -11.29 5.96
CA ARG A 49 3.57 -10.38 6.86
C ARG A 49 4.82 -11.04 7.47
N GLU A 50 4.71 -12.28 7.95
CA GLU A 50 5.79 -13.02 8.59
C GLU A 50 6.86 -13.60 7.63
N GLY A 51 6.57 -13.67 6.32
CA GLY A 51 7.49 -14.22 5.32
C GLY A 51 8.51 -13.22 4.79
N ARG A 52 8.43 -11.95 5.22
CA ARG A 52 9.18 -10.83 4.66
C ARG A 52 10.51 -10.65 5.37
N LYS A 53 11.59 -10.70 4.60
CA LYS A 53 12.96 -10.63 5.11
C LYS A 53 13.47 -9.19 5.25
N ASP A 54 12.86 -8.29 4.50
CA ASP A 54 13.33 -6.94 4.19
C ASP A 54 12.52 -5.84 4.87
N TYR A 55 11.24 -6.05 5.19
CA TYR A 55 10.34 -5.04 5.82
C TYR A 55 10.35 -3.67 5.09
N THR A 56 10.86 -3.60 3.86
CA THR A 56 10.98 -2.38 3.06
C THR A 56 9.76 -2.15 2.20
N ASP A 57 9.16 -3.24 1.73
CA ASP A 57 7.98 -3.22 0.89
C ASP A 57 6.78 -2.63 1.63
N LYS A 58 6.32 -1.49 1.13
CA LYS A 58 5.21 -0.75 1.71
C LYS A 58 3.87 -1.28 1.18
N PRO A 59 2.81 -1.28 2.03
CA PRO A 59 1.46 -1.53 1.56
C PRO A 59 1.02 -0.36 0.67
N ASP A 60 0.78 -0.63 -0.61
CA ASP A 60 0.33 0.31 -1.61
C ASP A 60 -1.19 0.19 -1.81
N PRO A 61 -1.95 1.28 -1.65
CA PRO A 61 -3.38 1.29 -1.90
C PRO A 61 -3.70 1.29 -3.40
N ILE A 62 -3.71 0.10 -4.02
CA ILE A 62 -3.96 -0.06 -5.46
C ILE A 62 -5.44 0.01 -5.87
N ARG A 63 -6.36 -0.21 -4.92
CA ARG A 63 -7.81 -0.25 -5.17
C ARG A 63 -8.57 0.77 -4.32
N GLU A 64 -8.09 2.00 -4.24
CA GLU A 64 -8.70 3.05 -3.40
C GLU A 64 -10.17 3.33 -3.75
N SER A 65 -10.57 3.14 -5.01
CA SER A 65 -11.96 3.27 -5.46
C SER A 65 -12.91 2.21 -4.90
N ALA A 66 -12.39 1.10 -4.36
CA ALA A 66 -13.18 0.06 -3.69
C ALA A 66 -13.31 0.27 -2.17
N CYS A 67 -12.72 1.34 -1.62
CA CYS A 67 -12.80 1.65 -0.20
C CYS A 67 -14.26 1.86 0.26
N ILE A 68 -14.64 1.26 1.38
CA ILE A 68 -15.97 1.37 1.98
C ILE A 68 -16.00 2.26 3.24
N TRP A 69 -14.95 3.05 3.47
CA TRP A 69 -14.83 3.98 4.61
C TRP A 69 -15.05 3.36 5.99
N CYS A 70 -14.72 2.07 6.16
CA CYS A 70 -14.86 1.37 7.44
C CYS A 70 -13.84 1.81 8.51
N MET A 71 -12.83 2.61 8.14
CA MET A 71 -11.74 3.10 9.01
C MET A 71 -10.85 2.04 9.67
N ALA A 72 -11.04 0.74 9.37
CA ALA A 72 -10.28 -0.35 9.97
C ALA A 72 -8.76 -0.16 9.80
N CYS A 73 -8.30 0.19 8.59
CA CYS A 73 -6.89 0.44 8.29
C CYS A 73 -6.28 1.61 9.08
N VAL A 74 -7.07 2.65 9.40
CA VAL A 74 -6.60 3.80 10.19
C VAL A 74 -6.39 3.38 11.65
N THR A 75 -7.29 2.55 12.19
CA THR A 75 -7.23 2.12 13.59
C THR A 75 -6.06 1.18 13.91
N VAL A 76 -5.67 0.34 12.94
CA VAL A 76 -4.57 -0.62 13.13
C VAL A 76 -3.21 -0.02 12.77
N CYS A 77 -3.17 1.16 12.17
CA CYS A 77 -1.92 1.79 11.72
C CYS A 77 -1.16 2.39 12.92
N PRO A 78 0.05 1.88 13.27
CA PRO A 78 0.78 2.35 14.44
C PRO A 78 1.30 3.79 14.29
N THR A 79 1.60 4.24 13.07
CA THR A 79 2.10 5.59 12.79
C THR A 79 1.03 6.58 12.33
N LEU A 80 -0.23 6.13 12.24
CA LEU A 80 -1.35 6.92 11.71
C LEU A 80 -1.06 7.53 10.33
N SER A 81 -0.26 6.85 9.50
CA SER A 81 0.10 7.29 8.15
C SER A 81 -1.03 7.15 7.13
N ILE A 82 -2.11 6.45 7.50
CA ILE A 82 -3.27 6.22 6.64
C ILE A 82 -4.37 7.24 6.98
N LYS A 83 -4.83 7.94 5.95
CA LYS A 83 -5.99 8.84 6.01
C LYS A 83 -7.01 8.36 4.98
N VAL A 84 -8.27 8.33 5.39
CA VAL A 84 -9.40 7.91 4.56
C VAL A 84 -10.41 9.04 4.57
N ASP A 85 -10.79 9.51 3.38
CA ASP A 85 -11.74 10.61 3.18
C ASP A 85 -12.68 10.26 2.02
N GLU A 86 -13.98 10.51 2.20
CA GLU A 86 -15.01 10.28 1.18
C GLU A 86 -14.92 11.31 0.04
N ALA A 87 -14.43 12.51 0.32
CA ALA A 87 -14.27 13.55 -0.69
C ALA A 87 -13.29 13.15 -1.81
N ASN A 88 -12.38 12.20 -1.54
CA ASN A 88 -11.39 11.74 -2.52
C ASN A 88 -11.91 10.63 -3.45
N LEU A 89 -13.15 10.13 -3.26
CA LEU A 89 -13.68 9.02 -4.07
C LEU A 89 -13.61 9.31 -5.57
N GLN A 90 -14.00 10.51 -5.98
CA GLN A 90 -14.01 10.88 -7.39
C GLN A 90 -12.60 10.84 -8.00
N ALA A 91 -11.59 11.33 -7.28
CA ALA A 91 -10.19 11.25 -7.70
C ALA A 91 -9.70 9.80 -7.81
N HIS A 92 -10.08 8.93 -6.86
CA HIS A 92 -9.71 7.51 -6.90
C HIS A 92 -10.40 6.77 -8.06
N GLU A 93 -11.65 7.09 -8.39
CA GLU A 93 -12.33 6.53 -9.55
C GLU A 93 -11.72 6.99 -10.88
N GLU A 94 -11.33 8.26 -10.99
CA GLU A 94 -10.65 8.81 -12.15
C GLU A 94 -9.26 8.18 -12.33
N ALA A 95 -8.49 8.05 -11.25
CA ALA A 95 -7.21 7.35 -11.26
C ALA A 95 -7.36 5.87 -11.66
N ALA A 96 -8.42 5.18 -11.21
CA ALA A 96 -8.68 3.80 -11.61
C ALA A 96 -9.04 3.66 -13.10
N LYS A 97 -9.59 4.72 -13.72
CA LYS A 97 -9.93 4.75 -15.16
C LYS A 97 -8.71 5.04 -16.02
N SER A 98 -7.77 5.89 -15.58
CA SER A 98 -6.59 6.29 -16.36
C SER A 98 -5.61 5.15 -16.65
N PHE A 99 -5.67 4.04 -15.92
CA PHE A 99 -4.82 2.85 -16.16
C PHE A 99 -5.37 1.87 -17.22
N LYS A 100 -6.51 2.16 -17.86
CA LYS A 100 -7.15 1.25 -18.84
C LYS A 100 -7.04 1.67 -20.32
N GLU A 101 -6.21 2.66 -20.66
CA GLU A 101 -5.91 3.02 -22.05
C GLU A 101 -4.58 2.43 -22.55
#